data_AF-A0A6N3F6W4-F1
#
_entry.id   AF-A0A6N3F6W4-F1
#
_cell.length_a   1.000
_cell.length_b   1.000
_cell.length_c   1.000
_cell.angle_alpha   90.00
_cell.angle_beta   90.00
_cell.angle_gamma   90.00
#
_symmetry.space_group_name_H-M   'P 1'
#
loop_
_entity.id
_entity.type
_entity.pdbx_description
1 polymer ?
#
loop_
_entity_poly.entity_id
_entity_poly.type
_entity_poly.pdbx_seq_one_letter_code
_entity_poly.pdbx_strand_id
1 'polypeptide(L)'
;MTEQDYGISGTYQFKWATGYDKYYKALQYRTQEVLTFADSIPLMKRWLYDAGDGSAVGGVLTFSAMSRGWEIDDDYQGPSLTGYRSLLKGLATDGAHALTIAGYDDTVVYTDAQGTPHTGAFIVVNSWGTHSHDRGRFYLPYDFFRDARVPEQQLGSTVEAIRVRLHRPLVVFRLALDFSSRNDLSFGLATESDVDERGIIGYHTCRAFYNQGGDYPMQGQYMPENIEIALDLTEYMTEERRGGETFYLNILRGFRGKMKGTGRVTALSIVDYRGAQPVEYPYRGTLPVELRDGSNPFSIRAAEDAPVSASAFRYTDEAGNVTDRTFLLRTAEGRQAKIRFANPDTGSQTITLRYRTTE
;
A
#
# COMPACT_ATOMS: atom_id res chain seq x y z
N MET A 1 9.61 -3.28 -2.31
CA MET A 1 10.42 -2.49 -1.36
C MET A 1 11.24 -3.43 -0.48
N THR A 2 12.37 -2.96 0.02
CA THR A 2 13.32 -3.66 0.91
C THR A 2 13.73 -2.74 2.05
N GLU A 3 14.34 -3.25 3.12
CA GLU A 3 14.88 -2.43 4.23
C GLU A 3 15.80 -1.29 3.75
N GLN A 4 16.58 -1.53 2.69
CA GLN A 4 17.45 -0.50 2.10
C GLN A 4 16.67 0.71 1.57
N ASP A 5 15.41 0.52 1.16
CA ASP A 5 14.55 1.60 0.66
C ASP A 5 14.14 2.59 1.77
N TYR A 6 14.19 2.14 3.02
CA TYR A 6 13.86 2.90 4.23
C TYR A 6 15.11 3.45 4.94
N GLY A 7 16.31 2.92 4.65
CA GLY A 7 17.55 3.37 5.27
C GLY A 7 17.59 3.09 6.78
N ILE A 8 18.33 3.89 7.54
CA ILE A 8 18.35 3.75 9.01
C ILE A 8 17.11 4.44 9.58
N SER A 9 16.24 3.67 10.25
CA SER A 9 15.09 4.19 10.99
C SER A 9 15.29 3.99 12.49
N GLY A 10 15.14 5.05 13.28
CA GLY A 10 15.05 4.94 14.74
C GLY A 10 13.67 4.39 15.17
N THR A 11 13.58 3.90 16.41
CA THR A 11 12.35 3.32 17.01
C THR A 11 11.12 4.25 16.98
N TYR A 12 11.33 5.55 16.79
CA TYR A 12 10.27 6.57 16.76
C TYR A 12 10.11 7.24 15.38
N GLN A 13 10.76 6.72 14.35
CA GLN A 13 10.71 7.30 13.01
C GLN A 13 9.63 6.60 12.17
N PHE A 14 8.43 7.18 12.14
CA PHE A 14 7.29 6.69 11.34
C PHE A 14 7.49 6.98 9.85
N LYS A 15 8.38 6.23 9.20
CA LYS A 15 8.84 6.51 7.84
C LYS A 15 7.94 5.89 6.77
N TRP A 16 7.55 6.69 5.78
CA TRP A 16 7.07 6.17 4.49
C TRP A 16 8.17 6.37 3.45
N ALA A 17 8.41 5.34 2.65
CA ALA A 17 9.34 5.44 1.53
C ALA A 17 8.83 6.46 0.50
N THR A 18 9.72 7.02 -0.29
CA THR A 18 9.39 7.90 -1.41
C THR A 18 10.07 7.38 -2.67
N GLY A 19 9.36 7.43 -3.80
CA GLY A 19 9.86 7.07 -5.13
C GLY A 19 8.93 6.09 -5.85
N TYR A 20 8.49 6.46 -7.04
CA TYR A 20 7.55 5.68 -7.86
C TYR A 20 8.00 4.22 -8.06
N ASP A 21 9.25 4.01 -8.46
CA ASP A 21 9.77 2.66 -8.78
C ASP A 21 9.74 1.71 -7.56
N LYS A 22 9.94 2.26 -6.36
CA LYS A 22 9.88 1.48 -5.12
C LYS A 22 8.47 0.96 -4.87
N TYR A 23 7.47 1.83 -5.02
CA TYR A 23 6.08 1.47 -4.90
C TYR A 23 5.68 0.53 -6.04
N TYR A 24 6.00 0.83 -7.30
CA TYR A 24 5.71 -0.04 -8.44
C TYR A 24 6.24 -1.46 -8.25
N LYS A 25 7.51 -1.60 -7.81
CA LYS A 25 8.09 -2.90 -7.46
C LYS A 25 7.34 -3.60 -6.32
N ALA A 26 6.89 -2.85 -5.30
CA ALA A 26 6.10 -3.43 -4.20
C ALA A 26 4.71 -3.90 -4.66
N LEU A 27 4.06 -3.17 -5.58
CA LEU A 27 2.74 -3.53 -6.11
C LEU A 27 2.74 -4.89 -6.83
N GLN A 28 3.90 -5.37 -7.29
CA GLN A 28 4.06 -6.69 -7.91
C GLN A 28 3.94 -7.87 -6.93
N TYR A 29 4.00 -7.62 -5.62
CA TYR A 29 3.92 -8.64 -4.58
C TYR A 29 2.75 -8.33 -3.65
N ARG A 30 1.63 -9.02 -3.85
CA ARG A 30 0.40 -8.78 -3.08
C ARG A 30 0.20 -9.85 -2.01
N THR A 31 -0.30 -9.44 -0.85
CA THR A 31 -0.85 -10.37 0.12
C THR A 31 -2.05 -11.08 -0.49
N GLN A 32 -1.98 -12.40 -0.64
CA GLN A 32 -3.10 -13.23 -1.05
C GLN A 32 -3.94 -13.63 0.15
N GLU A 33 -3.27 -14.11 1.20
CA GLU A 33 -3.88 -14.58 2.44
C GLU A 33 -2.89 -14.41 3.59
N VAL A 34 -3.45 -14.21 4.78
CA VAL A 34 -2.74 -14.35 6.05
C VAL A 34 -3.16 -15.69 6.64
N LEU A 35 -2.19 -16.55 6.88
CA LEU A 35 -2.38 -17.88 7.47
C LEU A 35 -2.03 -17.82 8.94
N THR A 36 -2.80 -18.54 9.75
CA THR A 36 -2.60 -18.61 11.19
C THR A 36 -2.42 -20.07 11.60
N PHE A 37 -1.34 -20.35 12.32
CA PHE A 37 -0.99 -21.67 12.84
C PHE A 37 -1.13 -21.64 14.35
N ALA A 38 -2.15 -22.30 14.89
CA ALA A 38 -2.31 -22.51 16.32
C ALA A 38 -1.68 -23.87 16.69
N ASP A 39 -0.63 -23.83 17.50
CA ASP A 39 0.05 -24.99 18.12
C ASP A 39 0.13 -26.24 17.22
N SER A 40 0.69 -26.07 16.01
CA SER A 40 0.86 -27.18 15.07
C SER A 40 2.23 -27.15 14.41
N ILE A 41 3.23 -27.62 15.17
CA ILE A 41 4.60 -27.83 14.68
C ILE A 41 4.64 -28.57 13.32
N PRO A 42 3.84 -29.64 13.08
CA PRO A 42 3.85 -30.30 11.78
C PRO A 42 3.37 -29.40 10.63
N LEU A 43 2.31 -28.59 10.84
CA LEU A 43 1.81 -27.68 9.81
C LEU A 43 2.78 -26.51 9.58
N MET A 44 3.41 -26.00 10.63
CA MET A 44 4.46 -24.99 10.53
C MET A 44 5.65 -25.51 9.71
N LYS A 45 6.13 -26.73 10.00
CA LYS A 45 7.19 -27.37 9.21
C LYS A 45 6.79 -27.58 7.75
N ARG A 46 5.56 -28.03 7.53
CA ARG A 46 5.01 -28.21 6.18
C ARG A 46 5.02 -26.88 5.41
N TRP A 47 4.59 -25.80 6.04
CA TRP A 47 4.64 -24.46 5.45
C TRP A 47 6.08 -24.02 5.13
N LEU A 48 7.02 -24.20 6.06
CA LEU A 48 8.44 -23.87 5.88
C LEU A 48 9.09 -24.70 4.76
N TYR A 49 8.62 -25.92 4.53
CA TYR A 49 9.16 -26.82 3.52
C TYR A 49 8.63 -26.54 2.11
N ASP A 50 7.31 -26.46 1.94
CA ASP A 50 6.69 -26.38 0.61
C ASP A 50 5.35 -25.60 0.57
N ALA A 51 5.17 -24.66 1.49
CA ALA A 51 4.00 -23.79 1.58
C ALA A 51 2.66 -24.55 1.73
N GLY A 52 2.71 -25.84 2.11
CA GLY A 52 1.53 -26.67 2.25
C GLY A 52 0.97 -27.23 0.94
N ASP A 53 1.52 -26.87 -0.22
CA ASP A 53 0.96 -27.20 -1.54
C ASP A 53 1.93 -27.97 -2.45
N GLY A 54 3.11 -28.34 -1.96
CA GLY A 54 4.12 -29.05 -2.75
C GLY A 54 5.01 -28.14 -3.59
N SER A 55 4.97 -26.83 -3.36
CA SER A 55 5.88 -25.86 -3.98
C SER A 55 7.35 -26.22 -3.75
N ALA A 56 8.22 -25.84 -4.70
CA ALA A 56 9.66 -26.10 -4.61
C ALA A 56 10.34 -25.39 -3.42
N VAL A 57 9.71 -24.35 -2.88
CA VAL A 57 10.16 -23.61 -1.71
C VAL A 57 8.96 -23.35 -0.79
N GLY A 58 9.19 -23.37 0.51
CA GLY A 58 8.21 -22.97 1.50
C GLY A 58 8.19 -21.48 1.78
N GLY A 59 7.35 -21.11 2.75
CA GLY A 59 7.28 -19.74 3.26
C GLY A 59 8.14 -19.54 4.51
N VAL A 60 8.00 -18.36 5.11
CA VAL A 60 8.49 -18.06 6.46
C VAL A 60 7.31 -17.86 7.40
N LEU A 61 7.57 -17.96 8.70
CA LEU A 61 6.59 -17.74 9.75
C LEU A 61 7.01 -16.56 10.62
N THR A 62 6.05 -15.84 11.17
CA THR A 62 6.28 -14.75 12.14
C THR A 62 5.58 -15.03 13.44
N PHE A 63 6.22 -14.70 14.56
CA PHE A 63 5.67 -14.86 15.89
C PHE A 63 6.10 -13.70 16.79
N SER A 64 5.36 -13.48 17.87
CA SER A 64 5.69 -12.50 18.90
C SER A 64 6.32 -13.17 20.11
N ALA A 65 7.28 -12.49 20.72
CA ALA A 65 7.89 -12.90 21.99
C ALA A 65 8.39 -11.69 22.76
N MET A 66 8.50 -11.83 24.08
CA MET A 66 9.37 -10.96 24.86
C MET A 66 10.82 -11.25 24.48
N SER A 67 11.68 -10.23 24.48
CA SER A 67 13.07 -10.35 23.99
C SER A 67 14.15 -9.86 24.95
N ARG A 68 13.79 -9.10 25.98
CA ARG A 68 14.75 -8.57 26.95
C ARG A 68 15.05 -9.62 28.01
N GLY A 69 16.26 -10.19 27.95
CA GLY A 69 16.75 -11.17 28.91
C GLY A 69 16.53 -12.62 28.48
N TRP A 70 16.58 -12.92 27.18
CA TRP A 70 16.69 -14.31 26.73
C TRP A 70 17.94 -14.95 27.31
N GLU A 71 17.79 -16.19 27.80
CA GLU A 71 18.93 -17.04 28.10
C GLU A 71 19.29 -17.81 26.85
N ILE A 72 20.41 -17.44 26.21
CA ILE A 72 20.93 -18.11 25.01
C ILE A 72 22.29 -18.72 25.36
N ASP A 73 22.43 -20.00 25.02
CA ASP A 73 23.71 -20.69 24.95
C ASP A 73 24.32 -20.44 23.58
N ASP A 74 25.31 -19.56 23.48
CA ASP A 74 26.02 -19.21 22.23
C ASP A 74 27.18 -20.18 21.90
N ASP A 75 27.36 -21.26 22.67
CA ASP A 75 28.37 -22.29 22.42
C ASP A 75 27.76 -23.70 22.42
N TYR A 76 26.56 -23.85 21.87
CA TYR A 76 25.88 -25.13 21.73
C TYR A 76 26.74 -26.14 20.93
N GLN A 77 27.07 -27.26 21.56
CA GLN A 77 27.86 -28.36 20.99
C GLN A 77 27.05 -29.62 20.67
N GLY A 78 25.72 -29.55 20.75
CA GLY A 78 24.86 -30.71 20.46
C GLY A 78 24.68 -30.97 18.95
N PRO A 79 23.93 -32.02 18.59
CA PRO A 79 23.71 -32.37 17.20
C PRO A 79 22.95 -31.27 16.44
N SER A 80 23.32 -31.04 15.19
CA SER A 80 22.73 -30.01 14.34
C SER A 80 23.08 -30.32 12.88
N LEU A 81 22.12 -30.11 11.96
CA LEU A 81 22.36 -30.19 10.51
C LEU A 81 22.87 -28.86 9.93
N THR A 82 22.64 -27.74 10.63
CA THR A 82 23.04 -26.41 10.13
C THR A 82 24.38 -25.92 10.68
N GLY A 83 24.81 -26.45 11.82
CA GLY A 83 26.03 -26.04 12.53
C GLY A 83 25.90 -24.76 13.35
N TYR A 84 24.69 -24.20 13.51
CA TYR A 84 24.45 -23.07 14.42
C TYR A 84 24.74 -23.46 15.88
N ARG A 85 25.26 -22.49 16.65
CA ARG A 85 25.74 -22.64 18.03
C ARG A 85 24.94 -21.86 19.06
N SER A 86 23.99 -21.04 18.64
CA SER A 86 23.13 -20.25 19.51
C SER A 86 21.82 -20.98 19.75
N LEU A 87 21.58 -21.43 20.97
CA LEU A 87 20.38 -22.16 21.40
C LEU A 87 19.65 -21.41 22.51
N LEU A 88 18.36 -21.13 22.33
CA LEU A 88 17.54 -20.56 23.38
C LEU A 88 17.32 -21.58 24.50
N LYS A 89 17.71 -21.21 25.72
CA LYS A 89 17.55 -21.97 26.97
C LYS A 89 16.42 -21.44 27.84
N GLY A 90 16.06 -20.16 27.69
CA GLY A 90 15.02 -19.53 28.50
C GLY A 90 14.38 -18.33 27.81
N LEU A 91 13.05 -18.25 27.90
CA LEU A 91 12.27 -17.15 27.37
C LEU A 91 12.46 -15.88 28.21
N ALA A 92 12.52 -14.73 27.54
CA ALA A 92 12.58 -13.41 28.18
C ALA A 92 11.22 -13.05 28.79
N THR A 93 11.16 -12.04 29.65
CA THR A 93 9.92 -11.62 30.34
C THR A 93 9.55 -10.16 30.11
N ASP A 94 10.38 -9.40 29.39
CA ASP A 94 10.17 -7.98 29.07
C ASP A 94 10.60 -7.70 27.61
N GLY A 95 10.22 -6.53 27.09
CA GLY A 95 10.59 -6.04 25.76
C GLY A 95 9.88 -6.79 24.63
N ALA A 96 8.74 -6.26 24.18
CA ALA A 96 7.99 -6.86 23.08
C ALA A 96 8.80 -6.88 21.77
N HIS A 97 8.76 -8.01 21.07
CA HIS A 97 9.46 -8.21 19.82
C HIS A 97 8.69 -9.12 18.86
N ALA A 98 9.00 -9.01 17.57
CA ALA A 98 8.47 -9.87 16.52
C ALA A 98 9.64 -10.47 15.73
N LEU A 99 9.56 -11.76 15.46
CA LEU A 99 10.66 -12.56 14.93
C LEU A 99 10.18 -13.42 13.77
N THR A 100 11.14 -13.88 12.97
CA THR A 100 10.87 -14.76 11.83
C THR A 100 11.43 -16.15 12.09
N ILE A 101 10.63 -17.20 11.87
CA ILE A 101 11.12 -18.57 11.73
C ILE A 101 11.34 -18.83 10.24
N ALA A 102 12.58 -19.17 9.88
CA ALA A 102 12.99 -19.38 8.49
C ALA A 102 13.32 -20.86 8.18
N GLY A 103 13.20 -21.74 9.16
CA GLY A 103 13.49 -23.15 8.99
C GLY A 103 13.36 -23.92 10.29
N TYR A 104 13.77 -25.17 10.25
CA TYR A 104 13.71 -26.07 11.40
C TYR A 104 14.81 -27.14 11.30
N ASP A 105 15.20 -27.70 12.43
CA ASP A 105 16.22 -28.75 12.53
C ASP A 105 15.79 -29.76 13.59
N ASP A 106 15.42 -30.96 13.14
CA ASP A 106 14.93 -32.04 14.00
C ASP A 106 16.04 -32.80 14.71
N THR A 107 17.31 -32.48 14.45
CA THR A 107 18.45 -33.13 15.09
C THR A 107 18.90 -32.43 16.37
N VAL A 108 18.52 -31.16 16.56
CA VAL A 108 18.87 -30.37 17.75
C VAL A 108 18.36 -31.04 19.01
N VAL A 109 19.25 -31.28 19.97
CA VAL A 109 18.92 -31.81 21.30
C VAL A 109 19.13 -30.75 22.35
N TYR A 110 18.13 -30.53 23.21
CA TYR A 110 18.15 -29.57 24.31
C TYR A 110 17.70 -30.24 25.59
N THR A 111 18.35 -29.95 26.72
CA THR A 111 17.88 -30.37 28.04
C THR A 111 17.27 -29.18 28.77
N ASP A 112 16.03 -29.33 29.24
CA ASP A 112 15.34 -28.29 30.01
C ASP A 112 15.88 -28.14 31.45
N ALA A 113 15.38 -27.14 32.17
CA ALA A 113 15.78 -26.87 33.55
C ALA A 113 15.43 -28.02 34.52
N GLN A 114 14.53 -28.93 34.13
CA GLN A 114 14.15 -30.12 34.90
C GLN A 114 15.01 -31.34 34.55
N GLY A 115 15.95 -31.21 33.60
CA GLY A 115 16.80 -32.30 33.15
C GLY A 115 16.16 -33.18 32.08
N THR A 116 15.02 -32.80 31.52
CA THR A 116 14.33 -33.55 30.48
C THR A 116 14.95 -33.24 29.11
N PRO A 117 15.38 -34.26 28.34
CA PRO A 117 15.85 -34.07 26.99
C PRO A 117 14.66 -33.86 26.03
N HIS A 118 14.79 -32.86 25.17
CA HIS A 118 13.89 -32.51 24.08
C HIS A 118 14.65 -32.56 22.76
N THR A 119 13.89 -32.71 21.67
CA THR A 119 14.45 -32.80 20.32
C THR A 119 13.70 -31.91 19.35
N GLY A 120 14.49 -31.23 18.54
CA GLY A 120 14.07 -30.39 17.45
C GLY A 120 13.88 -28.92 17.85
N ALA A 121 14.28 -28.04 16.95
CA ALA A 121 14.18 -26.61 17.12
C ALA A 121 13.82 -25.90 15.81
N PHE A 122 13.14 -24.77 15.92
CA PHE A 122 13.02 -23.80 14.84
C PHE A 122 14.29 -22.99 14.70
N ILE A 123 14.58 -22.55 13.48
CA ILE A 123 15.65 -21.61 13.18
C ILE A 123 15.02 -20.22 13.11
N VAL A 124 15.33 -19.40 14.11
CA VAL A 124 14.84 -18.02 14.20
C VAL A 124 15.84 -17.08 13.57
N VAL A 125 15.34 -16.08 12.83
CA VAL A 125 16.11 -14.96 12.29
C VAL A 125 15.66 -13.69 13.01
N ASN A 126 16.60 -13.04 13.69
CA ASN A 126 16.42 -11.82 14.46
C ASN A 126 16.92 -10.59 13.66
N SER A 127 16.44 -9.41 14.04
CA SER A 127 16.73 -8.12 13.40
C SER A 127 17.79 -7.28 14.10
N TRP A 128 18.54 -7.85 15.06
CA TRP A 128 19.62 -7.15 15.77
C TRP A 128 20.98 -7.20 15.04
N GLY A 129 21.00 -7.66 13.78
CA GLY A 129 22.19 -7.65 12.94
C GLY A 129 23.13 -8.85 13.15
N THR A 130 24.23 -8.85 12.41
CA THR A 130 25.10 -10.03 12.28
C THR A 130 26.07 -10.24 13.44
N HIS A 131 26.10 -9.34 14.42
CA HIS A 131 26.94 -9.45 15.61
C HIS A 131 26.23 -10.21 16.75
N SER A 132 24.92 -10.42 16.64
CA SER A 132 24.12 -11.17 17.60
C SER A 132 24.15 -12.66 17.21
N HIS A 133 24.45 -13.56 18.15
CA HIS A 133 24.31 -15.01 17.99
C HIS A 133 24.99 -15.56 16.72
N ASP A 134 24.39 -16.55 16.04
CA ASP A 134 24.84 -17.06 14.74
C ASP A 134 24.51 -16.11 13.58
N ARG A 135 25.11 -14.92 13.61
CA ARG A 135 24.91 -13.86 12.62
C ARG A 135 23.44 -13.48 12.47
N GLY A 136 22.78 -13.28 13.60
CA GLY A 136 21.37 -12.93 13.76
C GLY A 136 20.44 -14.14 13.83
N ARG A 137 20.96 -15.35 14.03
CA ARG A 137 20.16 -16.58 14.09
C ARG A 137 20.37 -17.31 15.39
N PHE A 138 19.36 -18.05 15.80
CA PHE A 138 19.44 -18.97 16.94
C PHE A 138 18.37 -20.06 16.81
N TYR A 139 18.57 -21.15 17.54
CA TYR A 139 17.61 -22.22 17.69
C TYR A 139 16.57 -21.91 18.77
N LEU A 140 15.30 -22.05 18.43
CA LEU A 140 14.16 -22.01 19.34
C LEU A 140 13.57 -23.42 19.47
N PRO A 141 13.83 -24.14 20.57
CA PRO A 141 13.28 -25.48 20.81
C PRO A 141 11.75 -25.54 20.66
N TYR A 142 11.23 -26.65 20.09
CA TYR A 142 9.78 -26.80 19.86
C TYR A 142 8.95 -26.85 21.14
N ASP A 143 9.55 -27.32 22.23
CA ASP A 143 8.89 -27.47 23.54
C ASP A 143 8.41 -26.14 24.09
N PHE A 144 9.04 -25.01 23.77
CA PHE A 144 8.53 -23.69 24.16
C PHE A 144 7.13 -23.40 23.61
N PHE A 145 6.78 -23.90 22.41
CA PHE A 145 5.44 -23.75 21.85
C PHE A 145 4.44 -24.79 22.41
N ARG A 146 4.94 -25.91 22.94
CA ARG A 146 4.11 -27.01 23.48
C ARG A 146 3.85 -26.87 24.97
N ASP A 147 4.67 -26.09 25.69
CA ASP A 147 4.54 -25.92 27.13
C ASP A 147 3.40 -24.96 27.46
N ALA A 148 2.25 -25.54 27.84
CA ALA A 148 1.06 -24.79 28.25
C ALA A 148 1.27 -23.88 29.48
N ARG A 149 2.42 -23.97 30.16
CA ARG A 149 2.79 -23.07 31.26
C ARG A 149 3.42 -21.77 30.77
N VAL A 150 3.86 -21.70 29.52
CA VAL A 150 4.40 -20.48 28.91
C VAL A 150 3.25 -19.50 28.71
N PRO A 151 3.29 -18.30 29.32
CA PRO A 151 2.25 -17.30 29.13
C PRO A 151 2.22 -16.77 27.69
N GLU A 152 1.03 -16.54 27.14
CA GLU A 152 0.82 -15.94 25.80
C GLU A 152 1.57 -14.61 25.61
N GLN A 153 1.72 -13.86 26.70
CA GLN A 153 2.45 -12.58 26.71
C GLN A 153 3.96 -12.78 26.53
N GLN A 154 4.49 -13.92 26.95
CA GLN A 154 5.91 -14.24 26.92
C GLN A 154 6.34 -14.78 25.55
N LEU A 155 5.54 -15.70 25.01
CA LEU A 155 5.67 -16.25 23.67
C LEU A 155 4.26 -16.44 23.12
N GLY A 156 3.95 -15.81 22.00
CA GLY A 156 2.64 -15.95 21.37
C GLY A 156 2.43 -17.38 20.88
N SER A 157 1.30 -17.99 21.25
CA SER A 157 0.91 -19.31 20.74
C SER A 157 0.44 -19.26 19.28
N THR A 158 0.17 -18.05 18.78
CA THR A 158 -0.25 -17.78 17.42
C THR A 158 0.95 -17.45 16.54
N VAL A 159 1.20 -18.31 15.55
CA VAL A 159 2.23 -18.09 14.53
C VAL A 159 1.55 -17.77 13.21
N GLU A 160 2.02 -16.74 12.52
CA GLU A 160 1.41 -16.26 11.28
C GLU A 160 2.31 -16.47 10.06
N ALA A 161 1.72 -16.61 8.88
CA ALA A 161 2.42 -16.52 7.61
C ALA A 161 1.64 -15.67 6.61
N ILE A 162 2.33 -15.19 5.59
CA ILE A 162 1.72 -14.50 4.47
C ILE A 162 1.97 -15.31 3.21
N ARG A 163 0.90 -15.71 2.52
CA ARG A 163 1.03 -16.16 1.14
C ARG A 163 1.03 -14.95 0.23
N VAL A 164 2.05 -14.88 -0.61
CA VAL A 164 2.21 -13.80 -1.59
C VAL A 164 1.71 -14.27 -2.95
N ARG A 165 0.94 -13.42 -3.62
CA ARG A 165 0.59 -13.56 -5.04
C ARG A 165 1.42 -12.60 -5.86
N LEU A 166 2.02 -13.11 -6.95
CA LEU A 166 2.60 -12.25 -7.97
C LEU A 166 1.49 -11.54 -8.72
N HIS A 167 1.58 -10.22 -8.75
CA HIS A 167 0.65 -9.33 -9.41
C HIS A 167 1.37 -8.58 -10.52
N ARG A 168 0.66 -8.29 -11.60
CA ARG A 168 1.18 -7.47 -12.70
C ARG A 168 0.43 -6.14 -12.71
N PRO A 169 0.98 -5.06 -12.13
CA PRO A 169 0.38 -3.74 -12.25
C PRO A 169 0.42 -3.28 -13.72
N LEU A 170 -0.75 -3.05 -14.30
CA LEU A 170 -0.96 -2.64 -15.69
C LEU A 170 -1.21 -1.14 -15.80
N VAL A 171 -1.98 -0.55 -14.90
CA VAL A 171 -2.29 0.88 -14.96
C VAL A 171 -2.10 1.47 -13.56
N VAL A 172 -1.16 2.40 -13.44
CA VAL A 172 -0.66 2.86 -12.14
C VAL A 172 -0.51 4.38 -12.14
N PHE A 173 -1.19 5.06 -11.22
CA PHE A 173 -0.96 6.48 -10.99
C PHE A 173 0.42 6.69 -10.38
N ARG A 174 1.13 7.69 -10.89
CA ARG A 174 2.32 8.27 -10.28
C ARG A 174 1.92 9.61 -9.68
N LEU A 175 2.04 9.72 -8.36
CA LEU A 175 1.58 10.89 -7.62
C LEU A 175 2.70 11.42 -6.74
N ALA A 176 3.03 12.70 -6.90
CA ALA A 176 3.84 13.44 -5.96
C ALA A 176 3.00 14.51 -5.25
N LEU A 177 3.14 14.59 -3.93
CA LEU A 177 2.45 15.57 -3.10
C LEU A 177 3.29 15.94 -1.88
N ASP A 178 3.07 17.14 -1.35
CA ASP A 178 3.45 17.51 0.01
C ASP A 178 2.18 17.62 0.87
N PHE A 179 2.20 17.05 2.06
CA PHE A 179 1.08 17.15 3.00
C PHE A 179 1.52 16.93 4.44
N SER A 180 0.93 17.68 5.36
CA SER A 180 1.40 17.75 6.75
C SER A 180 0.77 16.74 7.72
N SER A 181 -0.28 16.02 7.32
CA SER A 181 -0.98 15.03 8.16
C SER A 181 -1.56 13.87 7.36
N ARG A 182 -0.96 12.68 7.47
CA ARG A 182 -1.42 11.48 6.75
C ARG A 182 -2.81 11.00 7.19
N ASN A 183 -3.14 11.17 8.47
CA ASN A 183 -4.45 10.79 9.00
C ASN A 183 -5.61 11.57 8.35
N ASP A 184 -5.34 12.73 7.78
CA ASP A 184 -6.35 13.55 7.12
C ASP A 184 -6.52 13.23 5.63
N LEU A 185 -5.71 12.32 5.06
CA LEU A 185 -5.77 11.95 3.66
C LEU A 185 -6.34 10.56 3.42
N SER A 186 -7.16 10.44 2.38
CA SER A 186 -7.43 9.17 1.72
C SER A 186 -7.54 9.32 0.21
N PHE A 187 -7.32 8.21 -0.50
CA PHE A 187 -7.24 8.20 -1.96
C PHE A 187 -8.28 7.23 -2.53
N GLY A 188 -9.04 7.73 -3.50
CA GLY A 188 -10.00 6.98 -4.28
C GLY A 188 -9.55 6.87 -5.73
N LEU A 189 -9.64 5.68 -6.31
CA LEU A 189 -9.29 5.41 -7.71
C LEU A 189 -10.53 4.96 -8.49
N ALA A 190 -10.63 5.33 -9.75
CA ALA A 190 -11.72 4.87 -10.62
C ALA A 190 -11.32 4.86 -12.10
N THR A 191 -12.06 4.07 -12.86
CA THR A 191 -12.06 3.99 -14.33
C THR A 191 -13.32 4.63 -14.91
N GLU A 192 -13.40 4.75 -16.24
CA GLU A 192 -14.65 5.08 -16.93
C GLU A 192 -15.80 4.10 -16.63
N SER A 193 -15.52 2.82 -16.37
CA SER A 193 -16.58 1.86 -16.03
C SER A 193 -17.20 2.08 -14.65
N ASP A 194 -16.58 2.90 -13.81
CA ASP A 194 -17.10 3.27 -12.48
C ASP A 194 -17.98 4.53 -12.53
N VAL A 195 -18.19 5.12 -13.70
CA VAL A 195 -19.06 6.29 -13.90
C VAL A 195 -20.48 5.81 -14.21
N ASP A 196 -21.45 6.20 -13.38
CA ASP A 196 -22.85 5.84 -13.59
C ASP A 196 -23.53 6.69 -14.69
N GLU A 197 -24.78 6.35 -15.01
CA GLU A 197 -25.58 7.06 -16.03
C GLU A 197 -25.81 8.55 -15.73
N ARG A 198 -25.59 8.99 -14.48
CA ARG A 198 -25.72 10.38 -14.02
C ARG A 198 -24.38 11.11 -14.02
N GLY A 199 -23.29 10.42 -14.33
CA GLY A 199 -21.92 10.95 -14.28
C GLY A 199 -21.30 10.92 -12.89
N ILE A 200 -21.89 10.21 -11.92
CA ILE A 200 -21.33 10.04 -10.58
C ILE A 200 -20.27 8.93 -10.63
N ILE A 201 -19.09 9.21 -10.06
CA ILE A 201 -17.95 8.28 -10.06
C ILE A 201 -17.93 7.48 -8.75
N GLY A 202 -17.97 6.15 -8.87
CA GLY A 202 -17.74 5.22 -7.76
C GLY A 202 -16.26 4.98 -7.51
N TYR A 203 -15.68 5.59 -6.47
CA TYR A 203 -14.25 5.44 -6.18
C TYR A 203 -13.93 4.20 -5.33
N HIS A 204 -12.90 3.46 -5.76
CA HIS A 204 -12.27 2.38 -5.01
C HIS A 204 -11.24 2.93 -4.03
N THR A 205 -11.36 2.56 -2.76
CA THR A 205 -10.48 3.09 -1.70
C THR A 205 -9.11 2.43 -1.70
N CYS A 206 -8.05 3.24 -1.70
CA CYS A 206 -6.69 2.79 -1.45
C CYS A 206 -6.46 2.51 0.04
N ARG A 207 -6.67 1.26 0.47
CA ARG A 207 -6.55 0.86 1.89
C ARG A 207 -5.20 1.18 2.53
N ALA A 208 -4.11 1.08 1.76
CA ALA A 208 -2.76 1.41 2.24
C ALA A 208 -2.59 2.89 2.65
N PHE A 209 -3.49 3.76 2.21
CA PHE A 209 -3.44 5.20 2.44
C PHE A 209 -4.78 5.74 2.97
N TYR A 210 -5.53 4.96 3.74
CA TYR A 210 -6.86 5.35 4.22
C TYR A 210 -6.80 5.95 5.63
N ASN A 211 -6.54 7.26 5.72
CA ASN A 211 -6.51 8.00 6.98
C ASN A 211 -5.65 7.34 8.07
N GLN A 212 -4.44 6.90 7.69
CA GLN A 212 -3.53 6.16 8.55
C GLN A 212 -2.09 6.63 8.39
N GLY A 213 -1.22 6.25 9.33
CA GLY A 213 0.20 6.61 9.32
C GLY A 213 0.56 7.81 10.21
N GLY A 214 -0.40 8.34 10.98
CA GLY A 214 -0.19 9.35 12.00
C GLY A 214 -0.28 10.80 11.51
N ASP A 215 -0.28 11.74 12.45
CA ASP A 215 -0.31 13.19 12.20
C ASP A 215 1.10 13.70 11.89
N TYR A 216 1.68 13.16 10.82
CA TYR A 216 3.03 13.44 10.38
C TYR A 216 3.04 13.90 8.93
N PRO A 217 4.10 14.62 8.51
CA PRO A 217 4.38 14.85 7.10
C PRO A 217 4.46 13.54 6.32
N MET A 218 4.27 13.60 4.99
CA MET A 218 4.10 12.38 4.19
C MET A 218 5.23 11.36 4.31
N GLN A 219 6.51 11.76 4.40
CA GLN A 219 7.61 10.81 4.64
C GLN A 219 7.83 10.47 6.11
N GLY A 220 7.28 11.23 7.06
CA GLY A 220 7.25 10.89 8.48
C GLY A 220 7.78 11.98 9.39
N GLN A 221 7.86 11.66 10.67
CA GLN A 221 8.42 12.55 11.68
C GLN A 221 9.89 12.89 11.34
N TYR A 222 10.23 14.18 11.36
CA TYR A 222 11.56 14.70 11.02
C TYR A 222 12.04 14.43 9.58
N MET A 223 11.13 14.05 8.69
CA MET A 223 11.41 13.83 7.27
C MET A 223 10.77 14.94 6.42
N PRO A 224 11.19 15.10 5.15
CA PRO A 224 10.56 16.04 4.23
C PRO A 224 9.05 15.80 4.08
N GLU A 225 8.30 16.87 3.81
CA GLU A 225 6.84 16.79 3.67
C GLU A 225 6.40 16.18 2.34
N ASN A 226 7.27 16.20 1.32
CA ASN A 226 6.99 15.68 0.00
C ASN A 226 7.09 14.16 -0.05
N ILE A 227 6.28 13.49 -0.85
CA ILE A 227 6.39 12.06 -1.16
C ILE A 227 6.07 11.84 -2.63
N GLU A 228 6.65 10.81 -3.22
CA GLU A 228 6.22 10.23 -4.49
C GLU A 228 5.75 8.79 -4.25
N ILE A 229 4.51 8.49 -4.62
CA ILE A 229 3.86 7.19 -4.44
C ILE A 229 3.32 6.65 -5.76
N ALA A 230 3.05 5.33 -5.79
CA ALA A 230 2.35 4.69 -6.88
C ALA A 230 1.02 4.08 -6.40
N LEU A 231 -0.08 4.33 -7.12
CA LEU A 231 -1.40 3.80 -6.82
C LEU A 231 -1.91 2.94 -7.97
N ASP A 232 -2.08 1.65 -7.71
CA ASP A 232 -2.42 0.65 -8.72
C ASP A 232 -3.93 0.54 -8.92
N LEU A 233 -4.36 0.68 -10.17
CA LEU A 233 -5.76 0.64 -10.58
C LEU A 233 -6.17 -0.70 -11.18
N THR A 234 -5.20 -1.58 -11.43
CA THR A 234 -5.33 -2.77 -12.26
C THR A 234 -6.44 -3.71 -11.80
N GLU A 235 -6.60 -3.91 -10.49
CA GLU A 235 -7.63 -4.82 -9.95
C GLU A 235 -9.08 -4.29 -10.12
N TYR A 236 -9.24 -3.01 -10.45
CA TYR A 236 -10.55 -2.38 -10.63
C TYR A 236 -10.94 -2.25 -12.11
N MET A 237 -10.06 -2.65 -13.01
CA MET A 237 -10.32 -2.59 -14.45
C MET A 237 -11.14 -3.81 -14.89
N THR A 238 -12.28 -3.57 -15.51
CA THR A 238 -13.16 -4.61 -16.05
C THR A 238 -12.77 -5.07 -17.44
N GLU A 239 -12.03 -4.23 -18.18
CA GLU A 239 -11.58 -4.52 -19.55
C GLU A 239 -10.14 -4.07 -19.77
N GLU A 240 -9.36 -4.89 -20.50
CA GLU A 240 -8.05 -4.50 -21.03
C GLU A 240 -8.22 -3.64 -22.30
N ARG A 241 -9.05 -2.60 -22.24
CA ARG A 241 -9.08 -1.59 -23.31
C ARG A 241 -7.68 -0.99 -23.47
N ARG A 242 -7.40 -0.37 -24.62
CA ARG A 242 -6.13 0.33 -24.84
C ARG A 242 -6.41 1.68 -25.48
N GLY A 243 -6.04 2.73 -24.76
CA GLY A 243 -6.04 4.10 -25.26
C GLY A 243 -7.43 4.73 -25.27
N GLY A 244 -7.46 6.04 -25.05
CA GLY A 244 -8.69 6.83 -25.03
C GLY A 244 -9.37 6.91 -23.68
N GLU A 245 -9.07 6.00 -22.75
CA GLU A 245 -9.77 5.90 -21.47
C GLU A 245 -9.40 7.03 -20.52
N THR A 246 -10.34 7.42 -19.69
CA THR A 246 -10.18 8.37 -18.61
C THR A 246 -10.04 7.63 -17.28
N PHE A 247 -9.00 7.99 -16.54
CA PHE A 247 -8.75 7.47 -15.20
C PHE A 247 -8.96 8.58 -14.19
N TYR A 248 -9.54 8.23 -13.05
CA TYR A 248 -9.94 9.18 -12.03
C TYR A 248 -9.20 8.90 -10.73
N LEU A 249 -8.70 9.97 -10.13
CA LEU A 249 -8.12 9.99 -8.80
C LEU A 249 -8.89 11.02 -7.98
N ASN A 250 -9.34 10.65 -6.79
CA ASN A 250 -9.87 11.60 -5.82
C ASN A 250 -9.02 11.56 -4.57
N ILE A 251 -8.58 12.74 -4.13
CA ILE A 251 -7.90 12.92 -2.87
C ILE A 251 -8.89 13.55 -1.89
N LEU A 252 -9.29 12.77 -0.89
CA LEU A 252 -10.15 13.23 0.17
C LEU A 252 -9.29 13.81 1.29
N ARG A 253 -9.51 15.09 1.59
CA ARG A 253 -8.92 15.78 2.73
C ARG A 253 -9.97 15.98 3.81
N GLY A 254 -9.81 15.28 4.92
CA GLY A 254 -10.67 15.40 6.10
C GLY A 254 -10.00 16.14 7.26
N PHE A 255 -10.67 16.10 8.41
CA PHE A 255 -10.06 16.41 9.70
C PHE A 255 -10.32 15.23 10.64
N ARG A 256 -9.42 14.24 10.57
CA ARG A 256 -9.46 13.02 11.40
C ARG A 256 -8.26 12.96 12.35
N GLY A 257 -7.17 13.61 12.00
CA GLY A 257 -5.98 13.75 12.82
C GLY A 257 -6.15 14.74 13.98
N LYS A 258 -5.10 14.89 14.79
CA LYS A 258 -5.04 15.93 15.85
C LYS A 258 -4.79 17.32 15.30
N MET A 259 -4.24 17.41 14.09
CA MET A 259 -4.03 18.65 13.35
C MET A 259 -4.88 18.62 12.10
N LYS A 260 -5.21 19.78 11.53
CA LYS A 260 -5.84 19.85 10.21
C LYS A 260 -4.77 19.96 9.15
N GLY A 261 -4.41 18.84 8.53
CA GLY A 261 -3.39 18.78 7.50
C GLY A 261 -3.64 19.74 6.34
N THR A 262 -2.56 20.23 5.72
CA THR A 262 -2.54 21.09 4.55
C THR A 262 -1.45 20.64 3.59
N GLY A 263 -1.59 20.98 2.32
CA GLY A 263 -0.59 20.66 1.30
C GLY A 263 -1.22 20.58 -0.08
N ARG A 264 -0.46 20.05 -1.03
CA ARG A 264 -0.75 20.16 -2.47
C ARG A 264 -0.23 18.96 -3.24
N VAL A 265 -0.88 18.69 -4.37
CA VAL A 265 -0.34 17.80 -5.41
C VAL A 265 0.66 18.59 -6.24
N THR A 266 1.86 18.05 -6.39
CA THR A 266 2.98 18.70 -7.11
C THR A 266 3.27 18.05 -8.45
N ALA A 267 3.01 16.75 -8.60
CA ALA A 267 3.04 16.04 -9.87
C ALA A 267 1.99 14.93 -9.89
N LEU A 268 1.39 14.72 -11.06
CA LEU A 268 0.41 13.66 -11.26
C LEU A 268 0.46 13.16 -12.71
N SER A 269 0.54 11.85 -12.87
CA SER A 269 0.45 11.17 -14.16
C SER A 269 -0.13 9.76 -13.97
N ILE A 270 -0.48 9.11 -15.07
CA ILE A 270 -0.78 7.67 -15.08
C ILE A 270 0.15 6.96 -16.05
N VAL A 271 0.71 5.84 -15.60
CA VAL A 271 1.61 5.01 -16.39
C VAL A 271 0.87 3.74 -16.80
N ASP A 272 0.78 3.53 -18.11
CA ASP A 272 0.12 2.40 -18.75
C ASP A 272 1.15 1.37 -19.24
N TYR A 273 1.16 0.21 -18.60
CA TYR A 273 2.03 -0.94 -18.85
C TYR A 273 1.36 -2.04 -19.69
N ARG A 274 0.16 -1.80 -20.23
CA ARG A 274 -0.54 -2.76 -21.09
C ARG A 274 0.20 -2.92 -22.44
N GLY A 275 0.86 -1.86 -22.91
CA GLY A 275 1.64 -1.83 -24.15
C GLY A 275 2.94 -2.65 -24.10
N ALA A 276 3.65 -2.70 -25.25
CA ALA A 276 4.99 -3.30 -25.33
C ALA A 276 6.04 -2.50 -24.56
N GLN A 277 5.82 -1.19 -24.43
CA GLN A 277 6.58 -0.27 -23.60
C GLN A 277 5.61 0.52 -22.73
N PRO A 278 5.99 0.91 -21.50
CA PRO A 278 5.17 1.78 -20.66
C PRO A 278 4.97 3.14 -21.33
N VAL A 279 3.75 3.66 -21.26
CA VAL A 279 3.42 5.02 -21.72
C VAL A 279 2.91 5.83 -20.54
N GLU A 280 3.51 6.99 -20.30
CA GLU A 280 3.10 7.90 -19.24
C GLU A 280 2.24 9.03 -19.81
N TYR A 281 1.03 9.19 -19.27
CA TYR A 281 0.11 10.27 -19.61
C TYR A 281 0.09 11.28 -18.44
N PRO A 282 0.60 12.50 -18.62
CA PRO A 282 0.62 13.51 -17.56
C PRO A 282 -0.78 14.08 -17.31
N TYR A 283 -1.04 14.48 -16.07
CA TYR A 283 -2.17 15.36 -15.77
C TYR A 283 -1.99 16.68 -16.52
N ARG A 284 -3.02 17.09 -17.27
CA ARG A 284 -2.96 18.28 -18.14
C ARG A 284 -3.44 19.58 -17.47
N GLY A 285 -3.94 19.51 -16.24
CA GLY A 285 -4.31 20.70 -15.48
C GLY A 285 -3.10 21.42 -14.90
N THR A 286 -3.33 22.60 -14.32
CA THR A 286 -2.27 23.38 -13.67
C THR A 286 -1.84 22.71 -12.37
N LEU A 287 -0.52 22.52 -12.21
CA LEU A 287 0.12 22.09 -10.96
C LEU A 287 1.04 23.19 -10.44
N PRO A 288 1.24 23.31 -9.11
CA PRO A 288 0.64 22.48 -8.07
C PRO A 288 -0.85 22.79 -7.80
N VAL A 289 -1.58 21.83 -7.22
CA VAL A 289 -2.98 21.99 -6.79
C VAL A 289 -3.06 21.88 -5.28
N GLU A 290 -3.43 22.99 -4.61
CA GLU A 290 -3.70 23.02 -3.17
C GLU A 290 -4.93 22.16 -2.83
N LEU A 291 -4.79 21.27 -1.84
CA LEU A 291 -5.85 20.37 -1.41
C LEU A 291 -6.86 21.09 -0.52
N ARG A 292 -8.10 21.18 -1.01
CA ARG A 292 -9.23 21.78 -0.29
C ARG A 292 -9.89 20.74 0.61
N ASP A 293 -10.64 21.21 1.60
CA ASP A 293 -11.43 20.33 2.45
C ASP A 293 -12.43 19.53 1.61
N GLY A 294 -12.59 18.25 1.93
CA GLY A 294 -13.44 17.33 1.18
C GLY A 294 -12.76 16.77 -0.07
N SER A 295 -13.50 16.75 -1.17
CA SER A 295 -13.12 16.06 -2.41
C SER A 295 -12.24 16.92 -3.30
N ASN A 296 -11.13 16.34 -3.79
CA ASN A 296 -10.24 16.93 -4.77
C ASN A 296 -10.09 15.95 -5.95
N PRO A 297 -11.00 16.01 -6.94
CA PRO A 297 -10.99 15.09 -8.07
C PRO A 297 -9.98 15.51 -9.14
N PHE A 298 -9.33 14.52 -9.74
CA PHE A 298 -8.42 14.61 -10.87
C PHE A 298 -8.83 13.58 -11.92
N SER A 299 -8.64 13.92 -13.19
CA SER A 299 -8.82 12.99 -14.30
C SER A 299 -7.65 13.06 -15.27
N ILE A 300 -7.27 11.91 -15.81
CA ILE A 300 -6.22 11.79 -16.82
C ILE A 300 -6.74 10.90 -17.94
N ARG A 301 -6.69 11.43 -19.16
CA ARG A 301 -7.09 10.68 -20.35
C ARG A 301 -5.88 10.09 -21.05
N ALA A 302 -5.89 8.78 -21.27
CA ALA A 302 -4.86 8.04 -22.01
C ALA A 302 -5.02 8.16 -23.54
N ALA A 303 -5.29 9.37 -24.01
CA ALA A 303 -5.25 9.72 -25.42
C ALA A 303 -4.80 11.16 -25.58
N GLU A 304 -4.23 11.48 -26.74
CA GLU A 304 -4.09 12.87 -27.16
C GLU A 304 -5.45 13.56 -27.12
N ASP A 305 -5.46 14.82 -26.70
CA ASP A 305 -6.66 15.62 -26.83
C ASP A 305 -7.00 15.68 -28.31
N ALA A 306 -8.22 15.24 -28.67
CA ALA A 306 -8.80 15.70 -29.90
C ALA A 306 -8.78 17.24 -29.84
N PRO A 307 -8.43 17.96 -30.92
CA PRO A 307 -8.41 19.41 -30.91
C PRO A 307 -9.78 19.93 -30.47
N VAL A 308 -9.88 20.34 -29.21
CA VAL A 308 -11.08 20.97 -28.68
C VAL A 308 -11.03 22.42 -29.11
N SER A 309 -12.04 22.83 -29.87
CA SER A 309 -12.24 24.24 -30.16
C SER A 309 -12.76 24.93 -28.91
N ALA A 310 -11.87 25.58 -28.15
CA ALA A 310 -12.29 26.51 -27.11
C ALA A 310 -12.86 27.76 -27.79
N SER A 311 -14.14 28.05 -27.56
CA SER A 311 -14.73 29.31 -28.02
C SER A 311 -14.09 30.47 -27.27
N ALA A 312 -13.67 31.53 -27.98
CA ALA A 312 -13.25 32.78 -27.34
C ALA A 312 -14.40 33.44 -26.56
N PHE A 313 -15.65 33.04 -26.85
CA PHE A 313 -16.83 33.52 -26.16
C PHE A 313 -17.08 32.70 -24.90
N ARG A 314 -17.10 33.39 -23.76
CA ARG A 314 -17.48 32.83 -22.46
C ARG A 314 -18.99 32.85 -22.29
N TYR A 315 -19.52 31.83 -21.60
CA TYR A 315 -20.92 31.81 -21.17
C TYR A 315 -21.17 32.70 -19.94
N THR A 316 -20.11 33.22 -19.34
CA THR A 316 -20.16 34.20 -18.26
C THR A 316 -19.68 35.58 -18.70
N ASP A 317 -20.16 36.62 -18.02
CA ASP A 317 -19.62 37.98 -18.13
C ASP A 317 -18.33 38.14 -17.30
N GLU A 318 -17.74 39.34 -17.32
CA GLU A 318 -16.50 39.65 -16.57
C GLU A 318 -16.68 39.54 -15.05
N ALA A 319 -17.92 39.65 -14.56
CA ALA A 319 -18.27 39.50 -13.15
C ALA A 319 -18.59 38.04 -12.77
N GLY A 320 -18.56 37.10 -13.73
CA GLY A 320 -18.83 35.68 -13.51
C GLY A 320 -20.30 35.30 -13.57
N ASN A 321 -21.20 36.21 -13.93
CA ASN A 321 -22.63 35.88 -14.08
C ASN A 321 -22.86 35.14 -15.39
N VAL A 322 -23.71 34.11 -15.36
CA VAL A 322 -24.12 33.40 -16.58
C VAL A 322 -24.91 34.34 -17.48
N THR A 323 -24.46 34.44 -18.73
CA THR A 323 -25.08 35.21 -19.79
C THR A 323 -26.12 34.36 -20.53
N ASP A 324 -27.14 35.01 -21.10
CA ASP A 324 -28.19 34.39 -21.92
C ASP A 324 -27.74 34.08 -23.36
N ARG A 325 -26.43 34.25 -23.64
CA ARG A 325 -25.83 34.07 -24.96
C ARG A 325 -26.10 32.67 -25.51
N THR A 326 -26.45 32.63 -26.79
CA THR A 326 -26.61 31.38 -27.53
C THR A 326 -25.32 31.07 -28.28
N PHE A 327 -24.77 29.90 -28.01
CA PHE A 327 -23.61 29.35 -28.68
C PHE A 327 -24.05 28.54 -29.89
N LEU A 328 -23.46 28.82 -31.04
CA LEU A 328 -23.61 28.01 -32.24
C LEU A 328 -22.47 27.01 -32.29
N LEU A 329 -22.82 25.73 -32.33
CA LEU A 329 -21.89 24.62 -32.40
C LEU A 329 -22.15 23.83 -33.67
N ARG A 330 -21.11 23.21 -34.20
CA ARG A 330 -21.23 22.21 -35.25
C ARG A 330 -21.14 20.82 -34.59
N THR A 331 -22.12 19.97 -34.84
CA THR A 331 -22.10 18.59 -34.35
C THR A 331 -21.07 17.75 -35.12
N ALA A 332 -20.73 16.57 -34.61
CA ALA A 332 -19.83 15.64 -35.30
C ALA A 332 -20.33 15.26 -36.71
N GLU A 333 -21.64 15.28 -36.93
CA GLU A 333 -22.31 15.02 -38.22
C GLU A 333 -22.35 16.25 -39.15
N GLY A 334 -21.75 17.38 -38.74
CA GLY A 334 -21.72 18.62 -39.53
C GLY A 334 -22.97 19.49 -39.41
N ARG A 335 -23.98 19.08 -38.62
CA ARG A 335 -25.21 19.85 -38.38
C ARG A 335 -24.96 21.02 -37.44
N GLN A 336 -25.82 22.04 -37.50
CA GLN A 336 -25.77 23.14 -36.54
C GLN A 336 -26.58 22.81 -35.29
N ALA A 337 -26.03 23.14 -34.13
CA ALA A 337 -26.70 23.07 -32.84
C ALA A 337 -26.62 24.43 -32.15
N LYS A 338 -27.73 24.85 -31.53
CA LYS A 338 -27.78 26.01 -30.64
C LYS A 338 -27.74 25.52 -29.21
N ILE A 339 -26.79 26.01 -28.44
CA ILE A 339 -26.69 25.74 -27.00
C ILE A 339 -26.84 27.05 -26.23
N ARG A 340 -27.55 26.99 -25.10
CA ARG A 340 -27.64 28.07 -24.12
C ARG A 340 -27.39 27.49 -22.72
N PHE A 341 -26.62 28.23 -21.94
CA PHE A 341 -26.43 27.97 -20.53
C PHE A 341 -27.44 28.82 -19.75
N ALA A 342 -28.10 28.23 -18.76
CA ALA A 342 -29.13 28.90 -17.96
C ALA A 342 -29.10 28.41 -16.51
N ASN A 343 -29.72 29.19 -15.62
CA ASN A 343 -29.99 28.84 -14.22
C ASN A 343 -28.76 28.24 -13.50
N PRO A 344 -27.65 28.98 -13.36
CA PRO A 344 -26.56 28.53 -12.49
C PRO A 344 -27.07 28.46 -11.05
N ASP A 345 -26.98 27.29 -10.43
CA ASP A 345 -27.14 27.17 -8.98
C ASP A 345 -25.76 27.20 -8.34
N THR A 346 -25.42 28.35 -7.75
CA THR A 346 -24.14 28.58 -7.08
C THR A 346 -23.96 27.74 -5.82
N GLY A 347 -25.04 27.23 -5.22
CA GLY A 347 -24.99 26.34 -4.06
C GLY A 347 -24.66 24.89 -4.42
N SER A 348 -25.23 24.38 -5.52
CA SER A 348 -25.00 23.00 -5.97
C SER A 348 -23.94 22.85 -7.07
N GLN A 349 -23.36 23.97 -7.54
CA GLN A 349 -22.43 24.00 -8.70
C GLN A 349 -23.03 23.41 -9.98
N THR A 350 -24.35 23.45 -10.13
CA THR A 350 -25.03 22.93 -11.32
C THR A 350 -25.34 24.04 -12.31
N ILE A 351 -25.29 23.71 -13.61
CA ILE A 351 -25.68 24.60 -14.70
C ILE A 351 -26.64 23.87 -15.63
N THR A 352 -27.74 24.53 -16.00
CA THR A 352 -28.69 23.94 -16.95
C THR A 352 -28.23 24.21 -18.38
N LEU A 353 -27.99 23.15 -19.13
CA LEU A 353 -27.69 23.24 -20.56
C LEU A 353 -28.96 22.97 -21.38
N ARG A 354 -29.38 23.96 -22.17
CA ARG A 354 -30.47 23.80 -23.15
C ARG A 354 -29.88 23.74 -24.54
N TYR A 355 -30.23 22.71 -25.32
CA TYR A 355 -29.76 22.58 -26.69
C TYR A 355 -30.91 22.32 -27.67
N ARG A 356 -30.75 22.79 -28.91
CA ARG A 356 -31.64 22.48 -30.03
C ARG A 356 -30.79 22.22 -31.26
N THR A 357 -30.95 21.04 -31.86
CA THR A 357 -30.43 20.74 -33.20
C THR A 357 -31.35 21.38 -34.23
N THR A 358 -30.78 22.11 -35.18
CA THR A 358 -31.53 22.54 -36.36
C THR A 358 -31.45 21.41 -37.38
N GLU A 359 -32.61 20.95 -37.86
CA GLU A 359 -32.73 19.98 -38.96
C GLU A 359 -31.98 20.44 -40.21
#